data_AF-A0A396ZBC2-F1
#
_entry.id   AF-A0A396ZBC2-F1
#
_cell.length_a   1.000
_cell.length_b   1.000
_cell.length_c   1.000
_cell.angle_alpha   90.00
_cell.angle_beta   90.00
_cell.angle_gamma   90.00
#
_symmetry.space_group_name_H-M   'P 1'
#
loop_
_entity.id
_entity.type
_entity.pdbx_description
1 polymer ?
#
loop_
_entity_poly.entity_id
_entity_poly.type
_entity_poly.pdbx_seq_one_letter_code
_entity_poly.pdbx_strand_id
1 'polypeptide(L)'
;MSGMKSKLRFTKILLIVGIICGGIGILSCSTGNTKTPEGETVKTEPVPNPAGENEVVLDEEGKEVSLNTGDHPSFLKPSKDPLEYFRVHISSDGYQLRQLRGSKFIKRKVDKGGDALISEELVRYNKINFIDDGIIIVVLNGNTGAFETIRFNTRVPRINDLAKIVQNDVTRWSMEHSEEKPVVTKFQIHYTLELKNKVGSNRDAVKEELKKEVIRRK
;
A
#
# COMPACT_ATOMS: atom_id res chain seq x y z
N MET A 1 -15.13 -72.35 -15.33
CA MET A 1 -15.25 -71.64 -14.03
C MET A 1 -16.08 -70.39 -14.29
N SER A 2 -17.41 -70.52 -14.19
CA SER A 2 -18.25 -70.03 -13.07
C SER A 2 -18.37 -68.51 -13.09
N GLY A 3 -19.53 -67.87 -13.27
CA GLY A 3 -20.88 -68.38 -13.42
C GLY A 3 -21.88 -67.27 -13.81
N MET A 4 -22.94 -67.71 -14.51
CA MET A 4 -24.31 -67.18 -14.56
C MET A 4 -24.57 -65.67 -14.69
N LYS A 5 -24.89 -65.28 -15.94
CA LYS A 5 -25.84 -64.20 -16.25
C LYS A 5 -27.27 -64.69 -15.95
N SER A 6 -28.04 -63.97 -15.14
CA SER A 6 -29.48 -64.21 -14.97
C SER A 6 -30.29 -62.98 -15.42
N LYS A 7 -31.39 -63.28 -16.11
CA LYS A 7 -32.36 -62.38 -16.76
C LYS A 7 -33.31 -61.78 -15.72
N LEU A 8 -33.96 -60.64 -15.98
CA LEU A 8 -35.39 -60.56 -16.40
C LEU A 8 -35.97 -59.12 -16.34
N ARG A 9 -36.53 -58.70 -17.49
CA ARG A 9 -37.73 -57.91 -17.83
C ARG A 9 -38.32 -56.81 -16.90
N PHE A 10 -38.59 -55.68 -17.57
CA PHE A 10 -39.81 -54.84 -17.60
C PHE A 10 -40.72 -54.83 -16.36
N THR A 11 -40.92 -53.65 -15.77
CA THR A 11 -42.26 -53.04 -15.66
C THR A 11 -42.16 -51.53 -15.40
N LYS A 12 -42.92 -50.74 -16.16
CA LYS A 12 -43.23 -49.34 -15.86
C LYS A 12 -44.21 -49.35 -14.69
N ILE A 13 -43.92 -48.59 -13.63
CA ILE A 13 -44.94 -48.16 -12.66
C ILE A 13 -44.77 -46.66 -12.45
N LEU A 14 -45.83 -45.95 -12.81
CA LEU A 14 -46.08 -44.53 -12.68
C LEU A 14 -47.14 -44.36 -11.58
N LEU A 15 -46.84 -43.65 -10.50
CA LEU A 15 -47.80 -43.04 -9.55
C LEU A 15 -46.97 -42.25 -8.51
N ILE A 16 -46.83 -40.92 -8.59
CA ILE A 16 -47.76 -39.79 -8.31
C ILE A 16 -48.08 -39.65 -6.81
N VAL A 17 -47.92 -38.38 -6.34
CA VAL A 17 -48.33 -37.72 -5.08
C VAL A 17 -47.33 -37.91 -3.93
N GLY A 18 -46.73 -36.88 -3.32
CA GLY A 18 -46.95 -35.43 -3.30
C GLY A 18 -46.47 -34.89 -1.93
N ILE A 19 -46.60 -33.56 -1.71
CA ILE A 19 -46.43 -32.83 -0.43
C ILE A 19 -44.94 -32.42 -0.22
N ILE A 20 -44.50 -31.14 -0.19
CA ILE A 20 -45.07 -29.87 0.27
C ILE A 20 -44.51 -28.71 -0.59
N CYS A 21 -45.38 -27.94 -1.23
CA CYS A 21 -45.09 -26.56 -1.65
C CYS A 21 -45.99 -25.63 -0.81
N GLY A 22 -45.43 -24.98 0.20
CA GLY A 22 -45.95 -23.70 0.72
C GLY A 22 -45.24 -22.59 -0.05
N GLY A 23 -45.90 -21.65 -0.72
CA GLY A 23 -46.80 -20.66 -0.14
C GLY A 23 -45.91 -19.63 0.56
N ILE A 24 -45.72 -18.41 0.09
CA ILE A 24 -46.64 -17.27 -0.10
C ILE A 24 -45.71 -16.18 -0.73
N GLY A 25 -46.03 -15.44 -1.78
CA GLY A 25 -47.19 -14.58 -1.95
C GLY A 25 -46.81 -13.12 -1.68
N ILE A 26 -46.69 -12.35 -2.78
CA ILE A 26 -47.09 -10.95 -2.98
C ILE A 26 -46.45 -9.85 -2.08
N LEU A 27 -45.85 -8.83 -2.70
CA LEU A 27 -46.24 -7.40 -2.60
C LEU A 27 -45.12 -6.46 -3.07
N SER A 28 -45.26 -5.96 -4.30
CA SER A 28 -44.81 -4.61 -4.63
C SER A 28 -45.80 -3.62 -4.03
N CYS A 29 -45.32 -2.66 -3.21
CA CYS A 29 -45.60 -1.22 -3.32
C CYS A 29 -45.04 -0.41 -2.14
N SER A 30 -44.56 0.79 -2.50
CA SER A 30 -44.48 2.04 -1.72
C SER A 30 -43.30 2.30 -0.76
N THR A 31 -42.48 3.26 -1.20
CA THR A 31 -42.00 4.47 -0.50
C THR A 31 -41.55 4.38 0.96
N GLY A 32 -40.28 4.73 1.21
CA GLY A 32 -39.81 5.06 2.55
C GLY A 32 -38.33 5.40 2.56
N ASN A 33 -38.01 6.67 2.81
CA ASN A 33 -36.68 7.17 3.12
C ASN A 33 -35.97 6.26 4.13
N THR A 34 -34.83 5.70 3.75
CA THR A 34 -33.72 5.53 4.68
C THR A 34 -32.60 6.43 4.18
N LYS A 35 -32.57 7.65 4.73
CA LYS A 35 -31.35 8.43 4.82
C LYS A 35 -30.37 7.58 5.63
N THR A 36 -29.50 6.85 4.93
CA THR A 36 -28.21 6.47 5.49
C THR A 36 -27.56 7.78 5.94
N PRO A 37 -26.97 7.88 7.15
CA PRO A 37 -26.30 9.10 7.55
C PRO A 37 -25.28 9.40 6.46
N GLU A 38 -25.43 10.55 5.80
CA GLU A 38 -24.38 11.17 5.01
C GLU A 38 -23.19 11.31 5.97
N GLY A 39 -22.32 10.30 5.97
CA GLY A 39 -20.91 10.59 6.20
C GLY A 39 -20.58 11.60 5.13
N GLU A 40 -20.23 12.83 5.54
CA GLU A 40 -19.77 13.88 4.64
C GLU A 40 -18.89 13.23 3.59
N THR A 41 -19.40 13.08 2.37
CA THR A 41 -18.57 12.68 1.24
C THR A 41 -17.69 13.89 1.01
N VAL A 42 -16.55 13.92 1.69
CA VAL A 42 -15.49 14.89 1.46
C VAL A 42 -15.28 14.89 -0.04
N LYS A 43 -15.68 15.99 -0.69
CA LYS A 43 -15.57 16.12 -2.15
C LYS A 43 -14.08 16.10 -2.46
N THR A 44 -13.59 14.98 -2.97
CA THR A 44 -12.22 14.87 -3.45
C THR A 44 -12.16 15.29 -4.90
N GLU A 45 -11.21 16.16 -5.22
CA GLU A 45 -10.99 16.64 -6.58
C GLU A 45 -9.72 15.98 -7.14
N PRO A 46 -9.71 15.56 -8.42
CA PRO A 46 -8.52 14.99 -9.03
C PRO A 46 -7.40 16.04 -9.12
N VAL A 47 -6.18 15.63 -8.84
CA VAL A 47 -4.98 16.48 -8.85
C VAL A 47 -4.01 15.91 -9.90
N PRO A 48 -3.32 16.77 -10.68
CA PRO A 48 -2.33 16.28 -11.65
C PRO A 48 -1.20 15.49 -10.98
N ASN A 49 -0.59 14.57 -11.74
CA ASN A 49 0.59 13.85 -11.26
C ASN A 49 1.72 14.87 -10.91
N PRO A 50 2.25 14.84 -9.68
CA PRO A 50 3.33 15.74 -9.26
C PRO A 50 4.60 15.64 -10.11
N ALA A 51 4.79 14.54 -10.82
CA ALA A 51 5.90 14.32 -11.73
C ALA A 51 5.66 14.85 -13.17
N GLY A 52 4.43 15.25 -13.50
CA GLY A 52 4.03 15.70 -14.84
C GLY A 52 2.97 14.78 -15.47
N GLU A 53 2.21 15.33 -16.42
CA GLU A 53 0.99 14.71 -16.95
C GLU A 53 1.20 13.45 -17.80
N ASN A 54 2.42 13.21 -18.29
CA ASN A 54 2.72 12.08 -19.17
C ASN A 54 3.04 10.78 -18.43
N GLU A 55 3.10 10.81 -17.10
CA GLU A 55 3.47 9.66 -16.27
C GLU A 55 2.23 9.11 -15.55
N VAL A 56 2.06 7.79 -15.62
CA VAL A 56 1.02 7.10 -14.87
C VAL A 56 1.49 6.87 -13.44
N VAL A 57 0.63 7.17 -12.47
CA VAL A 57 0.89 6.91 -11.05
C VAL A 57 0.43 5.51 -10.69
N LEU A 58 1.30 4.72 -10.07
CA LEU A 58 0.95 3.39 -9.53
C LEU A 58 0.86 3.42 -8.01
N ASP A 59 -0.08 2.67 -7.44
CA ASP A 59 -0.20 2.45 -5.99
C ASP A 59 0.71 1.29 -5.49
N GLU A 60 0.63 1.00 -4.19
CA GLU A 60 1.34 -0.10 -3.52
C GLU A 60 0.96 -1.49 -4.07
N GLU A 61 -0.22 -1.64 -4.68
CA GLU A 61 -0.65 -2.84 -5.40
C GLU A 61 -0.20 -2.88 -6.87
N GLY A 62 0.52 -1.87 -7.35
CA GLY A 62 0.95 -1.75 -8.75
C GLY A 62 -0.19 -1.41 -9.72
N LYS A 63 -1.31 -0.90 -9.22
CA LYS A 63 -2.46 -0.47 -10.03
C LYS A 63 -2.36 1.01 -10.35
N GLU A 64 -2.86 1.37 -11.53
CA GLU A 64 -2.94 2.77 -11.93
C GLU A 64 -3.98 3.51 -11.09
N VAL A 65 -3.58 4.64 -10.52
CA VAL A 65 -4.44 5.46 -9.66
C VAL A 65 -4.36 6.94 -10.06
N SER A 66 -5.49 7.63 -9.95
CA SER A 66 -5.53 9.09 -10.07
C SER A 66 -5.42 9.71 -8.68
N LEU A 67 -4.43 10.60 -8.51
CA LEU A 67 -4.27 11.35 -7.27
C LEU A 67 -5.42 12.34 -7.09
N ASN A 68 -5.80 12.57 -5.85
CA ASN A 68 -6.88 13.48 -5.49
C ASN A 68 -6.58 14.21 -4.17
N THR A 69 -7.40 15.21 -3.84
CA THR A 69 -7.21 16.03 -2.62
C THR A 69 -7.34 15.25 -1.30
N GLY A 70 -7.84 14.01 -1.33
CA GLY A 70 -7.91 13.11 -0.17
C GLY A 70 -6.63 12.29 0.05
N ASP A 71 -5.70 12.23 -0.91
CA ASP A 71 -4.41 11.58 -0.71
C ASP A 71 -3.56 12.32 0.32
N HIS A 72 -2.64 11.59 0.95
CA HIS A 72 -1.74 12.20 1.92
C HIS A 72 -0.95 13.37 1.29
N PRO A 73 -0.78 14.52 1.97
CA PRO A 73 -0.16 15.71 1.38
C PRO A 73 1.25 15.51 0.79
N SER A 74 2.00 14.50 1.27
CA SER A 74 3.29 14.15 0.68
C SER A 74 3.17 13.67 -0.77
N PHE A 75 2.05 13.06 -1.18
CA PHE A 75 1.81 12.62 -2.55
C PHE A 75 1.40 13.74 -3.49
N LEU A 76 0.94 14.88 -2.97
CA LEU A 76 0.41 15.98 -3.80
C LEU A 76 1.45 17.06 -4.14
N LYS A 77 2.58 17.09 -3.44
CA LYS A 77 3.62 18.12 -3.63
C LYS A 77 4.30 17.99 -5.00
N PRO A 78 4.38 19.03 -5.83
CA PRO A 78 5.09 18.96 -7.11
C PRO A 78 6.53 18.44 -6.95
N SER A 79 6.92 17.50 -7.81
CA SER A 79 8.28 16.96 -7.85
C SER A 79 9.17 17.84 -8.71
N LYS A 80 10.26 18.35 -8.14
CA LYS A 80 11.32 19.08 -8.87
C LYS A 80 12.53 18.19 -9.20
N ASP A 81 12.57 16.99 -8.64
CA ASP A 81 13.68 16.06 -8.82
C ASP A 81 13.33 15.06 -9.93
N PRO A 82 14.04 15.06 -11.07
CA PRO A 82 13.78 14.12 -12.16
C PRO A 82 14.07 12.66 -11.77
N LEU A 83 14.82 12.43 -10.69
CA LEU A 83 15.12 11.09 -10.17
C LEU A 83 14.13 10.64 -9.09
N GLU A 84 13.15 11.46 -8.68
CA GLU A 84 12.10 11.03 -7.75
C GLU A 84 11.10 10.12 -8.45
N TYR A 85 11.23 8.81 -8.22
CA TYR A 85 10.36 7.81 -8.84
C TYR A 85 9.27 7.34 -7.88
N PHE A 86 9.57 7.31 -6.59
CA PHE A 86 8.67 6.76 -5.59
C PHE A 86 8.49 7.73 -4.43
N ARG A 87 7.26 7.76 -3.92
CA ARG A 87 6.94 8.32 -2.61
C ARG A 87 6.36 7.23 -1.74
N VAL A 88 6.77 7.22 -0.49
CA VAL A 88 6.28 6.30 0.52
C VAL A 88 5.80 7.10 1.72
N HIS A 89 4.59 6.82 2.17
CA HIS A 89 4.06 7.31 3.43
C HIS A 89 3.89 6.13 4.38
N ILE A 90 4.60 6.17 5.50
CA ILE A 90 4.54 5.14 6.53
C ILE A 90 3.98 5.78 7.80
N SER A 91 2.89 5.23 8.27
CA SER A 91 2.33 5.53 9.58
C SER A 91 2.04 4.23 10.31
N SER A 92 1.72 4.33 11.60
CA SER A 92 1.19 3.18 12.34
C SER A 92 -0.20 2.72 11.88
N ASP A 93 -0.89 3.55 11.09
CA ASP A 93 -2.22 3.24 10.57
C ASP A 93 -2.16 2.53 9.21
N GLY A 94 -0.99 2.55 8.56
CA GLY A 94 -0.78 1.88 7.29
C GLY A 94 0.43 2.39 6.51
N TYR A 95 0.67 1.68 5.41
CA TYR A 95 1.73 1.93 4.44
C TYR A 95 1.06 2.31 3.12
N GLN A 96 1.51 3.41 2.51
CA GLN A 96 1.03 3.85 1.21
C GLN A 96 2.22 4.17 0.33
N LEU A 97 2.15 3.79 -0.94
CA LEU A 97 3.21 4.03 -1.91
C LEU A 97 2.63 4.60 -3.19
N ARG A 98 3.34 5.55 -3.79
CA ARG A 98 3.04 6.06 -5.13
C ARG A 98 4.30 6.00 -5.97
N GLN A 99 4.27 5.24 -7.05
CA GLN A 99 5.26 5.35 -8.11
C GLN A 99 4.83 6.49 -9.04
N LEU A 100 5.59 7.56 -9.07
CA LEU A 100 5.26 8.79 -9.81
C LEU A 100 5.79 8.80 -11.24
N ARG A 101 6.86 8.05 -11.49
CA ARG A 101 7.61 8.05 -12.77
C ARG A 101 8.06 6.66 -13.17
N GLY A 102 8.32 6.51 -14.46
CA GLY A 102 9.08 5.40 -15.01
C GLY A 102 8.38 4.05 -14.89
N SER A 103 7.05 4.05 -14.74
CA SER A 103 6.20 2.86 -14.66
C SER A 103 6.29 1.96 -15.90
N LYS A 104 6.71 2.53 -17.04
CA LYS A 104 7.05 1.79 -18.25
C LYS A 104 8.33 0.95 -18.12
N PHE A 105 9.31 1.43 -17.35
CA PHE A 105 10.65 0.85 -17.30
C PHE A 105 10.87 -0.01 -16.05
N ILE A 106 10.33 0.41 -14.92
CA ILE A 106 10.45 -0.31 -13.66
C ILE A 106 9.11 -0.33 -12.94
N LYS A 107 8.84 -1.41 -12.21
CA LYS A 107 7.70 -1.51 -11.29
C LYS A 107 8.14 -2.20 -10.02
N ARG A 108 7.67 -1.71 -8.88
CA ARG A 108 7.89 -2.41 -7.61
C ARG A 108 7.00 -3.65 -7.58
N LYS A 109 7.56 -4.81 -7.24
CA LYS A 109 6.77 -6.02 -6.94
C LYS A 109 5.99 -5.81 -5.65
N VAL A 110 4.72 -6.17 -5.68
CA VAL A 110 3.81 -6.04 -4.53
C VAL A 110 4.29 -6.92 -3.37
N ASP A 111 4.47 -6.31 -2.20
CA ASP A 111 4.88 -6.99 -0.96
C ASP A 111 4.03 -6.53 0.24
N LYS A 112 2.76 -6.95 0.24
CA LYS A 112 1.79 -6.59 1.29
C LYS A 112 2.22 -7.01 2.69
N GLY A 113 2.91 -8.14 2.80
CA GLY A 113 3.40 -8.66 4.07
C GLY A 113 4.47 -7.76 4.67
N GLY A 114 5.48 -7.41 3.86
CA GLY A 114 6.50 -6.45 4.29
C GLY A 114 5.94 -5.05 4.55
N ASP A 115 4.97 -4.59 3.75
CA ASP A 115 4.34 -3.27 3.91
C ASP A 115 3.64 -3.17 5.29
N ALA A 116 2.89 -4.19 5.67
CA ALA A 116 2.24 -4.27 6.97
C ALA A 116 3.25 -4.35 8.13
N LEU A 117 4.30 -5.16 8.00
CA LEU A 117 5.33 -5.32 9.03
C LEU A 117 6.06 -4.00 9.34
N ILE A 118 6.36 -3.21 8.31
CA ILE A 118 7.03 -1.92 8.47
C ILE A 118 6.14 -0.90 9.19
N SER A 119 4.84 -0.87 8.87
CA SER A 119 3.88 -0.05 9.62
C SER A 119 3.73 -0.48 11.08
N GLU A 120 3.73 -1.79 11.35
CA GLU A 120 3.69 -2.33 12.72
C GLU A 120 4.96 -1.94 13.51
N GLU A 121 6.13 -2.00 12.86
CA GLU A 121 7.39 -1.60 13.48
C GLU A 121 7.36 -0.15 13.99
N LEU A 122 6.67 0.73 13.25
CA LEU A 122 6.54 2.15 13.57
C LEU A 122 5.71 2.40 14.84
N VAL A 123 4.82 1.49 15.23
CA VAL A 123 3.95 1.61 16.42
C VAL A 123 4.75 1.85 17.69
N ARG A 124 5.95 1.26 17.81
CA ARG A 124 6.82 1.40 18.99
C ARG A 124 7.28 2.85 19.22
N TYR A 125 7.18 3.70 18.20
CA TYR A 125 7.62 5.09 18.23
C TYR A 125 6.48 6.09 18.39
N ASN A 126 5.22 5.64 18.50
CA ASN A 126 4.00 6.46 18.64
C ASN A 126 3.82 7.12 20.03
N LYS A 127 4.88 7.76 20.51
CA LYS A 127 4.92 8.49 21.77
C LYS A 127 4.63 9.99 21.57
N ILE A 128 4.83 10.50 20.36
CA ILE A 128 4.61 11.91 19.99
C ILE A 128 3.97 12.03 18.62
N ASN A 129 3.28 13.15 18.40
CA ASN A 129 2.92 13.58 17.05
C ASN A 129 4.17 14.16 16.39
N PHE A 130 4.66 13.48 15.35
CA PHE A 130 5.90 13.85 14.68
C PHE A 130 5.88 13.39 13.23
N ILE A 131 6.23 14.30 12.32
CA ILE A 131 6.42 13.99 10.91
C ILE A 131 7.90 14.15 10.61
N ASP A 132 8.48 13.14 9.98
CA ASP A 132 9.86 13.13 9.50
C ASP A 132 9.92 12.70 8.04
N ASP A 133 11.07 12.95 7.42
CA ASP A 133 11.30 12.62 6.03
C ASP A 133 12.71 12.09 5.79
N GLY A 134 12.85 11.29 4.75
CA GLY A 134 14.12 10.71 4.34
C GLY A 134 14.13 10.44 2.84
N ILE A 135 15.29 10.58 2.22
CA ILE A 135 15.45 10.32 0.78
C ILE A 135 16.47 9.22 0.59
N ILE A 136 16.04 8.11 0.00
CA ILE A 136 16.91 7.00 -0.37
C ILE A 136 17.27 7.13 -1.85
N ILE A 137 18.56 6.98 -2.16
CA ILE A 137 19.07 6.77 -3.51
C ILE A 137 19.24 5.27 -3.71
N VAL A 138 18.61 4.76 -4.77
CA VAL A 138 18.79 3.38 -5.25
C VAL A 138 19.55 3.42 -6.57
N VAL A 139 20.59 2.61 -6.67
CA VAL A 139 21.29 2.30 -7.92
C VAL A 139 20.96 0.86 -8.29
N LEU A 140 20.52 0.66 -9.53
CA LEU A 140 20.21 -0.63 -10.11
C LEU A 140 21.36 -1.09 -11.01
N ASN A 141 21.61 -2.39 -10.99
CA ASN A 141 22.41 -3.02 -12.03
C ASN A 141 21.68 -2.89 -13.38
N GLY A 142 22.33 -2.29 -14.36
CA GLY A 142 21.71 -2.02 -15.68
C GLY A 142 21.37 -3.25 -16.50
N ASN A 143 21.92 -4.42 -16.16
CA ASN A 143 21.65 -5.68 -16.87
C ASN A 143 20.57 -6.52 -16.19
N THR A 144 20.52 -6.53 -14.85
CA THR A 144 19.62 -7.41 -14.09
C THR A 144 18.47 -6.67 -13.40
N GLY A 145 18.53 -5.34 -13.32
CA GLY A 145 17.57 -4.55 -12.55
C GLY A 145 17.67 -4.74 -11.02
N ALA A 146 18.64 -5.52 -10.54
CA ALA A 146 18.84 -5.77 -9.12
C ALA A 146 19.41 -4.55 -8.40
N PHE A 147 19.12 -4.42 -7.10
CA PHE A 147 19.64 -3.33 -6.28
C PHE A 147 21.15 -3.52 -6.08
N GLU A 148 21.95 -2.58 -6.58
CA GLU A 148 23.40 -2.56 -6.45
C GLU A 148 23.84 -1.67 -5.28
N THR A 149 23.18 -0.53 -5.10
CA THR A 149 23.46 0.37 -3.97
C THR A 149 22.18 0.95 -3.43
N ILE A 150 22.07 0.95 -2.11
CA ILE A 150 21.01 1.62 -1.36
C ILE A 150 21.69 2.49 -0.33
N ARG A 151 21.39 3.79 -0.33
CA ARG A 151 21.88 4.71 0.70
C ARG A 151 20.95 5.90 0.86
N PHE A 152 21.03 6.57 1.99
CA PHE A 152 20.43 7.90 2.08
C PHE A 152 21.17 8.92 1.20
N ASN A 153 20.41 9.90 0.74
CA ASN A 153 20.95 11.19 0.34
C ASN A 153 21.34 12.00 1.61
N THR A 154 21.61 13.29 1.47
CA THR A 154 21.84 14.23 2.57
C THR A 154 20.62 14.39 3.49
N ARG A 155 19.42 14.00 3.02
CA ARG A 155 18.18 14.01 3.79
C ARG A 155 17.96 12.66 4.47
N VAL A 156 18.35 12.57 5.74
CA VAL A 156 18.18 11.39 6.61
C VAL A 156 17.13 11.70 7.68
N PRO A 157 16.26 10.74 8.08
CA PRO A 157 15.38 10.92 9.23
C PRO A 157 16.17 11.34 10.47
N ARG A 158 15.62 12.27 11.25
CA ARG A 158 16.27 12.86 12.45
C ARG A 158 16.44 11.85 13.58
N ILE A 159 15.58 10.84 13.64
CA ILE A 159 15.65 9.76 14.62
C ILE A 159 16.34 8.56 13.95
N ASN A 160 17.49 8.15 14.48
CA ASN A 160 18.30 7.06 13.89
C ASN A 160 17.53 5.76 13.70
N ASP A 161 16.64 5.42 14.63
CA ASP A 161 15.87 4.19 14.51
C ASP A 161 14.77 4.29 13.43
N LEU A 162 14.23 5.48 13.15
CA LEU A 162 13.38 5.70 11.96
C LEU A 162 14.17 5.57 10.65
N ALA A 163 15.43 6.03 10.65
CA ALA A 163 16.32 5.83 9.51
C ALA A 163 16.63 4.35 9.27
N LYS A 164 16.63 3.50 10.31
CA LYS A 164 16.74 2.04 10.15
C LYS A 164 15.47 1.42 9.59
N ILE A 165 14.29 1.86 10.03
CA ILE A 165 13.01 1.40 9.47
C ILE A 165 12.97 1.67 7.96
N VAL A 166 13.35 2.88 7.53
CA VAL A 166 13.40 3.24 6.11
C VAL A 166 14.42 2.38 5.34
N GLN A 167 15.59 2.10 5.91
CA GLN A 167 16.57 1.22 5.27
C GLN A 167 16.07 -0.22 5.16
N ASN A 168 15.45 -0.75 6.21
CA ASN A 168 14.85 -2.09 6.21
C ASN A 168 13.70 -2.19 5.20
N ASP A 169 12.94 -1.10 5.02
CA ASP A 169 11.87 -1.04 4.03
C ASP A 169 12.40 -1.20 2.60
N VAL A 170 13.40 -0.41 2.22
CA VAL A 170 13.91 -0.44 0.85
C VAL A 170 14.71 -1.72 0.56
N THR A 171 15.41 -2.31 1.53
CA THR A 171 16.26 -3.49 1.27
C THR A 171 15.46 -4.75 0.94
N ARG A 172 14.19 -4.83 1.35
CA ARG A 172 13.29 -5.93 0.98
C ARG A 172 12.63 -5.74 -0.39
N TRP A 173 12.66 -4.53 -0.96
CA TRP A 173 11.99 -4.28 -2.23
C TRP A 173 12.58 -5.15 -3.33
N SER A 174 11.71 -5.59 -4.23
CA SER A 174 12.06 -6.26 -5.47
C SER A 174 11.44 -5.51 -6.62
N MET A 175 12.16 -5.40 -7.73
CA MET A 175 11.68 -4.69 -8.91
C MET A 175 11.40 -5.67 -10.06
N GLU A 176 10.42 -5.32 -10.86
CA GLU A 176 10.31 -5.71 -12.25
C GLU A 176 11.02 -4.63 -13.06
N HIS A 177 11.89 -5.03 -13.97
CA HIS A 177 12.74 -4.15 -14.75
C HIS A 177 12.61 -4.53 -16.22
N SER A 178 12.35 -3.54 -17.06
CA SER A 178 12.30 -3.69 -18.50
C SER A 178 13.68 -3.48 -19.10
N GLU A 179 14.04 -4.34 -20.06
CA GLU A 179 15.26 -4.18 -20.86
C GLU A 179 15.10 -3.10 -21.95
N GLU A 180 13.93 -2.45 -22.06
CA GLU A 180 13.69 -1.36 -22.98
C GLU A 180 14.57 -0.14 -22.67
N LYS A 181 15.08 0.50 -23.73
CA LYS A 181 15.85 1.75 -23.61
C LYS A 181 14.90 2.96 -23.48
N PRO A 182 15.23 3.96 -22.65
CA PRO A 182 16.41 4.04 -21.77
C PRO A 182 16.27 3.15 -20.53
N VAL A 183 17.39 2.53 -20.14
CA VAL A 183 17.45 1.70 -18.93
C VAL A 183 17.53 2.59 -17.69
N VAL A 184 16.63 2.37 -16.74
CA VAL A 184 16.68 3.04 -15.44
C VAL A 184 17.76 2.36 -14.59
N THR A 185 18.80 3.12 -14.25
CA THR A 185 19.93 2.66 -13.42
C THR A 185 20.00 3.35 -12.06
N LYS A 186 19.25 4.44 -11.88
CA LYS A 186 19.26 5.22 -10.63
C LYS A 186 17.93 5.92 -10.44
N PHE A 187 17.42 5.87 -9.22
CA PHE A 187 16.25 6.64 -8.81
C PHE A 187 16.31 6.97 -7.31
N GLN A 188 15.37 7.81 -6.88
CA GLN A 188 15.18 8.23 -5.51
C GLN A 188 13.79 7.84 -5.02
N ILE A 189 13.74 7.48 -3.73
CA ILE A 189 12.52 7.17 -2.98
C ILE A 189 12.41 8.21 -1.87
N HIS A 190 11.29 8.94 -1.86
CA HIS A 190 11.00 9.95 -0.87
C HIS A 190 10.07 9.36 0.19
N TYR A 191 10.60 9.18 1.40
CA TYR A 191 9.86 8.69 2.54
C TYR A 191 9.28 9.85 3.34
N THR A 192 8.03 9.69 3.77
CA THR A 192 7.40 10.47 4.83
C THR A 192 6.99 9.51 5.94
N LEU A 193 7.44 9.78 7.16
CA LEU A 193 7.19 9.00 8.36
C LEU A 193 6.26 9.80 9.26
N GLU A 194 5.10 9.25 9.60
CA GLU A 194 4.13 9.88 10.51
C GLU A 194 4.00 9.07 11.81
N LEU A 195 4.41 9.67 12.92
CA LEU A 195 4.16 9.18 14.26
C LEU A 195 2.94 9.90 14.84
N LYS A 196 2.02 9.14 15.42
CA LYS A 196 0.84 9.67 16.12
C LYS A 196 0.93 9.28 17.59
N ASN A 197 0.74 10.24 18.49
CA ASN A 197 0.72 9.98 19.92
C ASN A 197 -0.53 9.19 20.29
N LYS A 198 -0.39 7.87 20.40
CA LYS A 198 -1.47 6.95 20.83
C LYS A 198 -1.42 6.63 22.32
N VAL A 199 -0.37 7.03 23.02
CA VAL A 199 -0.08 6.66 24.41
C VAL A 199 -0.37 7.80 25.40
N GLY A 200 -0.82 8.96 24.91
CA GLY A 200 -1.10 10.14 25.75
C GLY A 200 0.15 10.73 26.41
N SER A 201 1.34 10.39 25.90
CA SER A 201 2.61 10.80 26.51
C SER A 201 2.83 12.31 26.30
N ASN A 202 3.34 13.00 27.33
CA ASN A 202 3.59 14.43 27.23
C ASN A 202 4.86 14.70 26.39
N ARG A 203 4.78 15.65 25.45
CA ARG A 203 5.81 15.95 24.44
C ARG A 203 7.20 16.16 25.05
N ASP A 204 7.26 16.80 26.21
CA ASP A 204 8.51 17.19 26.84
C ASP A 204 9.23 15.99 27.49
N ALA A 205 8.50 15.00 28.01
CA ALA A 205 9.07 13.75 28.51
C ALA A 205 9.69 12.91 27.38
N VAL A 206 9.01 12.85 26.24
CA VAL A 206 9.48 12.09 25.08
C VAL A 206 10.66 12.78 24.40
N LYS A 207 10.69 14.12 24.35
CA LYS A 207 11.86 14.87 23.85
C LYS A 207 13.10 14.58 24.68
N GLU A 208 12.98 14.53 26.00
CA GLU A 208 14.11 14.19 26.87
C GLU A 208 14.56 12.74 26.70
N GLU A 209 13.65 11.80 26.48
CA GLU A 209 13.97 10.41 26.15
C GLU A 209 14.70 10.29 24.79
N LEU A 210 14.16 10.91 23.74
CA LEU A 210 14.74 10.90 22.39
C LEU A 210 16.11 11.59 22.35
N LYS A 211 16.28 12.73 23.06
CA LYS A 211 17.59 13.39 23.18
C LYS A 211 18.59 12.52 23.92
N LYS A 212 18.19 11.85 25.00
CA LYS A 212 19.06 10.91 25.73
C LYS A 212 19.47 9.74 24.85
N GLU A 213 18.58 9.20 24.04
CA GLU A 213 18.89 8.12 23.09
C GLU A 213 19.92 8.56 22.02
N VAL A 214 19.82 9.80 21.54
CA VAL A 214 20.76 10.40 20.59
C VAL A 214 22.14 10.66 21.21
N ILE A 215 22.19 11.04 22.50
CA ILE A 215 23.43 11.32 23.22
C ILE A 215 24.12 10.05 23.71
N ARG A 216 23.38 9.04 24.16
CA ARG A 216 23.92 7.81 24.78
C ARG A 216 24.64 6.88 23.79
N ARG A 217 24.49 7.10 22.48
CA ARG A 217 25.15 6.32 21.42
C ARG A 217 26.34 7.03 20.76
N LYS A 218 26.79 8.15 21.33
CA LYS A 218 28.10 8.77 21.03
C LYS A 218 29.12 8.31 22.05
#